data_AF-A0AA38NLX3-F1
#
_entry.id   AF-A0AA38NLX3-F1
#
_cell.length_a   1.000
_cell.length_b   1.000
_cell.length_c   1.000
_cell.angle_alpha   90.00
_cell.angle_beta   90.00
_cell.angle_gamma   90.00
#
_symmetry.space_group_name_H-M   'P 1'
#
loop_
_entity.id
_entity.type
_entity.pdbx_description
1 polymer ?
#
loop_
_entity_poly.entity_id
_entity_poly.type
_entity_poly.pdbx_seq_one_letter_code
_entity_poly.pdbx_strand_id
1 'polypeptide(L)'
;MTTIVPEHFPIELCELLQTLSLGGVTKLDREVNDTADAPKPPNAQEDVTMFDDPSYQGSSSEDTRIQTESDCSNTSTRSEYFGCAYLQAIQSQLDTYPTTGGEYLEAIFTHREIFSSYPKAHQDCARGFSDIAYMLEKRAWRADRDADVEAVTSFRHEAWHIAATM
;
A
#
# COMPACT_ATOMS: atom_id res chain seq x y z
N MET A 1 12.01 -38.62 -48.03
CA MET A 1 12.21 -37.25 -47.52
C MET A 1 11.30 -37.08 -46.33
N THR A 2 11.91 -37.02 -45.16
CA THR A 2 11.32 -36.95 -43.82
C THR A 2 11.18 -35.48 -43.40
N THR A 3 10.02 -35.09 -42.89
CA THR A 3 9.90 -33.93 -41.98
C THR A 3 8.88 -34.28 -40.90
N ILE A 4 9.39 -34.58 -39.71
CA ILE A 4 8.66 -34.63 -38.44
C ILE A 4 8.66 -33.19 -37.90
N VAL A 5 7.48 -32.65 -37.57
CA VAL A 5 7.33 -31.38 -36.84
C VAL A 5 6.92 -31.73 -35.41
N PRO A 6 7.64 -31.29 -34.38
CA PRO A 6 7.26 -31.54 -32.99
C PRO A 6 6.45 -30.37 -32.38
N GLU A 7 5.38 -30.77 -31.69
CA GLU A 7 4.93 -30.30 -30.37
C GLU A 7 4.13 -28.97 -30.28
N HIS A 8 2.82 -29.13 -30.19
CA HIS A 8 1.92 -28.18 -29.50
C HIS A 8 1.51 -28.86 -28.19
N PHE A 9 2.12 -28.46 -27.06
CA PHE A 9 1.65 -28.85 -25.74
C PHE A 9 0.72 -27.78 -25.20
N PRO A 10 -0.61 -28.02 -25.14
CA PRO A 10 -1.43 -27.29 -24.22
C PRO A 10 -1.09 -27.81 -22.82
N ILE A 11 -0.50 -26.95 -21.99
CA ILE A 11 -0.36 -27.24 -20.56
C ILE A 11 -1.78 -27.39 -20.01
N GLU A 12 -2.20 -28.62 -19.74
CA GLU A 12 -3.52 -28.90 -19.21
C GLU A 12 -3.58 -28.42 -17.76
N LEU A 13 -4.23 -27.28 -17.56
CA LEU A 13 -4.48 -26.65 -16.25
C LEU A 13 -5.08 -27.63 -15.22
N CYS A 14 -5.78 -28.66 -15.69
CA CYS A 14 -6.35 -29.73 -14.86
C CYS A 14 -5.27 -30.57 -14.15
N GLU A 15 -4.14 -30.88 -14.80
CA GLU A 15 -3.03 -31.59 -14.14
C GLU A 15 -2.32 -30.69 -13.11
N LEU A 16 -2.17 -29.40 -13.42
CA LEU A 16 -1.54 -28.44 -12.52
C LEU A 16 -2.34 -28.30 -11.21
N LEU A 17 -3.67 -28.23 -11.29
CA LEU A 17 -4.54 -28.14 -10.12
C LEU A 17 -4.53 -29.42 -9.26
N GLN A 18 -4.33 -30.59 -9.86
CA GLN A 18 -4.20 -31.85 -9.11
C GLN A 18 -2.92 -31.91 -8.27
N THR A 19 -1.85 -31.23 -8.70
CA THR A 19 -0.58 -31.18 -7.94
C THR A 19 -0.61 -30.23 -6.73
N LEU A 20 -1.58 -29.33 -6.63
CA LEU A 20 -1.70 -28.35 -5.54
C LEU A 20 -2.67 -28.79 -4.42
N SER A 21 -2.98 -30.09 -4.32
CA SER A 21 -3.76 -30.63 -3.21
C SER A 21 -2.95 -30.59 -1.90
N LEU A 22 -3.14 -29.53 -1.12
CA LEU A 22 -2.61 -29.38 0.24
C LEU A 22 -3.35 -30.36 1.17
N GLY A 23 -2.82 -31.58 1.28
CA GLY A 23 -3.24 -32.57 2.27
C GLY A 23 -2.85 -32.14 3.68
N GLY A 24 -3.63 -31.25 4.29
CA GLY A 24 -3.49 -30.81 5.68
C GLY A 24 -4.53 -31.46 6.58
N VAL A 25 -4.26 -32.67 7.07
CA VAL A 25 -5.03 -33.26 8.18
C VAL A 25 -4.53 -32.61 9.48
N THR A 26 -5.18 -31.55 9.94
CA THR A 26 -4.94 -31.04 11.30
C THR A 26 -5.95 -31.66 12.26
N LYS A 27 -5.49 -32.71 12.93
CA LYS A 27 -6.13 -33.29 14.11
C LYS A 27 -5.88 -32.34 15.30
N LEU A 28 -6.91 -31.61 15.72
CA LEU A 28 -6.88 -30.79 16.94
C LEU A 28 -7.63 -31.52 18.05
N ASP A 29 -6.89 -32.36 18.79
CA ASP A 29 -7.27 -32.79 20.13
C ASP A 29 -6.36 -32.05 21.11
N ARG A 30 -6.89 -31.04 21.82
CA ARG A 30 -6.38 -30.64 23.15
C ARG A 30 -7.36 -29.73 23.87
N GLU A 31 -8.15 -30.33 24.76
CA GLU A 31 -8.74 -29.66 25.93
C GLU A 31 -7.64 -29.27 26.92
N VAL A 32 -7.69 -28.04 27.46
CA VAL A 32 -7.21 -27.73 28.83
C VAL A 32 -8.08 -26.61 29.41
N ASN A 33 -8.46 -26.83 30.67
CA ASN A 33 -9.43 -26.16 31.52
C ASN A 33 -9.14 -24.68 31.89
N ASP A 34 -10.26 -23.98 32.08
CA ASP A 34 -10.67 -23.01 33.10
C ASP A 34 -9.68 -22.37 34.12
N THR A 35 -10.10 -21.15 34.49
CA THR A 35 -9.91 -20.36 35.72
C THR A 35 -8.77 -19.34 35.89
N ALA A 36 -9.23 -18.10 36.13
CA ALA A 36 -8.67 -16.99 36.92
C ALA A 36 -7.38 -16.34 36.38
N ASP A 37 -7.12 -15.03 36.48
CA ASP A 37 -7.55 -14.02 37.43
C ASP A 37 -7.24 -12.64 36.82
N ALA A 38 -8.02 -11.62 37.16
CA ALA A 38 -7.82 -10.25 36.68
C ALA A 38 -7.10 -9.42 37.75
N PRO A 39 -6.05 -8.65 37.39
CA PRO A 39 -5.64 -7.51 38.19
C PRO A 39 -5.86 -6.17 37.47
N LYS A 40 -6.74 -5.41 38.11
CA LYS A 40 -7.03 -3.97 38.10
C LYS A 40 -5.89 -3.02 37.61
N PRO A 41 -6.23 -1.93 36.89
CA PRO A 41 -5.27 -0.93 36.42
C PRO A 41 -4.87 0.07 37.52
N PRO A 42 -3.60 0.54 37.57
CA PRO A 42 -3.24 1.71 38.34
C PRO A 42 -3.45 2.99 37.50
N ASN A 43 -4.50 3.70 37.88
CA ASN A 43 -4.56 5.12 38.22
C ASN A 43 -3.88 6.15 37.30
N ALA A 44 -4.72 7.02 36.75
CA ALA A 44 -4.37 8.30 36.15
C ALA A 44 -3.67 9.23 37.15
N GLN A 45 -2.60 9.88 36.72
CA GLN A 45 -2.27 11.24 37.12
C GLN A 45 -1.74 11.99 35.90
N GLU A 46 -2.58 12.88 35.41
CA GLU A 46 -2.26 13.96 34.48
C GLU A 46 -1.65 15.15 35.27
N ASP A 47 -1.04 16.06 34.52
CA ASP A 47 -0.63 17.44 34.88
C ASP A 47 0.67 17.54 35.72
N VAL A 48 1.73 18.25 35.34
CA VAL A 48 1.81 19.58 34.71
C VAL A 48 3.14 19.69 33.96
N THR A 49 3.14 20.00 32.66
CA THR A 49 4.36 20.44 31.95
C THR A 49 4.22 21.91 31.57
N MET A 50 4.88 22.78 32.34
CA MET A 50 5.16 24.16 31.97
C MET A 50 6.17 24.16 30.82
N PHE A 51 5.74 24.46 29.60
CA PHE A 51 6.65 24.83 28.51
C PHE A 51 6.70 26.35 28.42
N ASP A 52 7.82 26.91 28.84
CA ASP A 52 8.14 28.32 28.60
C ASP A 52 8.42 28.54 27.10
N ASP A 53 7.75 29.55 26.55
CA ASP A 53 7.90 30.11 25.22
C ASP A 53 9.11 31.06 25.17
N PRO A 54 10.08 30.87 24.26
CA PRO A 54 11.01 31.93 23.91
C PRO A 54 10.66 32.55 22.56
N SER A 55 9.83 33.60 22.62
CA SER A 55 9.85 34.69 21.65
C SER A 55 11.24 35.35 21.67
N TYR A 56 12.11 34.98 20.74
CA TYR A 56 13.31 35.76 20.42
C TYR A 56 13.34 36.12 18.94
N GLN A 57 13.05 37.39 18.68
CA GLN A 57 13.25 38.05 17.39
C GLN A 57 14.75 38.26 17.15
N GLY A 58 15.20 37.93 15.95
CA GLY A 58 16.53 38.29 15.44
C GLY A 58 16.41 38.71 13.97
N SER A 59 16.55 40.01 13.71
CA SER A 59 16.55 40.62 12.38
C SER A 59 17.95 40.64 11.75
N SER A 60 17.98 40.72 10.41
CA SER A 60 19.12 41.19 9.56
C SER A 60 20.24 40.15 9.35
N SER A 61 20.81 39.92 8.16
CA SER A 61 20.90 40.70 6.92
C SER A 61 21.37 39.79 5.76
N GLU A 62 21.11 40.24 4.54
CA GLU A 62 22.01 40.19 3.36
C GLU A 62 22.37 38.85 2.70
N ASP A 63 21.70 38.63 1.56
CA ASP A 63 22.28 38.48 0.22
C ASP A 63 23.31 37.37 -0.03
N THR A 64 22.86 36.25 -0.60
CA THR A 64 23.61 35.52 -1.65
C THR A 64 22.61 34.79 -2.54
N ARG A 65 22.27 35.43 -3.65
CA ARG A 65 21.53 34.85 -4.77
C ARG A 65 22.44 33.86 -5.51
N ILE A 66 22.32 32.56 -5.23
CA ILE A 66 22.80 31.54 -6.16
C ILE A 66 21.64 31.19 -7.10
N GLN A 67 21.70 31.77 -8.30
CA GLN A 67 20.95 31.29 -9.46
C GLN A 67 21.61 30.00 -9.94
N THR A 68 21.11 28.86 -9.48
CA THR A 68 21.26 27.61 -10.23
C THR A 68 20.11 27.51 -11.20
N GLU A 69 20.45 27.76 -12.46
CA GLU A 69 19.62 27.65 -13.63
C GLU A 69 19.21 26.18 -13.78
N SER A 70 18.00 25.84 -13.35
CA SER A 70 17.37 24.56 -13.64
C SER A 70 16.24 24.82 -14.63
N ASP A 71 16.62 24.99 -15.88
CA ASP A 71 15.70 24.93 -17.01
C ASP A 71 15.32 23.47 -17.24
N CYS A 72 14.15 23.07 -16.74
CA CYS A 72 13.07 22.42 -17.50
C CYS A 72 12.17 21.59 -16.57
N SER A 73 11.03 22.15 -16.18
CA SER A 73 9.73 21.49 -16.31
C SER A 73 8.66 22.51 -15.94
N ASN A 74 7.79 22.81 -16.91
CA ASN A 74 6.55 23.53 -16.68
C ASN A 74 5.86 22.94 -15.44
N THR A 75 5.69 23.74 -14.39
CA THR A 75 4.74 23.48 -13.30
C THR A 75 3.32 23.66 -13.84
N SER A 76 2.95 22.84 -14.82
CA SER A 76 1.55 22.50 -14.99
C SER A 76 1.15 21.87 -13.67
N THR A 77 0.07 22.35 -13.06
CA THR A 77 -0.57 21.85 -11.84
C THR A 77 -1.09 20.41 -12.01
N ARG A 78 -0.21 19.49 -12.41
CA ARG A 78 -0.47 18.08 -12.52
C ARG A 78 -0.01 17.51 -11.19
N SER A 79 -0.96 17.16 -10.34
CA SER A 79 -0.69 16.47 -9.08
C SER A 79 0.32 15.37 -9.36
N GLU A 80 1.52 15.48 -8.77
CA GLU A 80 2.60 14.52 -8.99
C GLU A 80 2.22 13.22 -8.29
N TYR A 81 1.56 12.34 -9.04
CA TYR A 81 1.20 11.01 -8.59
C TYR A 81 2.38 10.06 -8.81
N PHE A 82 2.74 9.30 -7.77
CA PHE A 82 3.86 8.35 -7.81
C PHE A 82 3.40 6.94 -8.19
N GLY A 83 4.32 6.15 -8.74
CA GLY A 83 4.08 4.78 -9.17
C GLY A 83 3.81 4.64 -10.66
N CYS A 84 3.48 3.42 -11.08
CA CYS A 84 3.19 3.11 -12.48
C CYS A 84 1.91 3.82 -12.97
N ALA A 85 1.73 3.91 -14.29
CA ALA A 85 0.58 4.60 -14.89
C ALA A 85 -0.78 4.11 -14.36
N TYR A 86 -0.88 2.82 -14.03
CA TYR A 86 -2.07 2.23 -13.42
C TYR A 86 -2.36 2.83 -12.02
N LEU A 87 -1.35 2.92 -11.15
CA LEU A 87 -1.47 3.55 -9.83
C LEU A 87 -1.80 5.03 -9.93
N GLN A 88 -1.18 5.74 -10.86
CA GLN A 88 -1.47 7.16 -11.10
C GLN A 88 -2.93 7.36 -11.52
N ALA A 89 -3.49 6.45 -12.32
CA ALA A 89 -4.90 6.48 -12.69
C ALA A 89 -5.80 6.28 -11.46
N ILE A 90 -5.50 5.32 -10.58
CA ILE A 90 -6.22 5.12 -9.32
C ILE A 90 -6.17 6.38 -8.45
N GLN A 91 -4.98 6.97 -8.29
CA GLN A 91 -4.79 8.18 -7.49
C GLN A 91 -5.62 9.36 -8.02
N SER A 92 -5.76 9.48 -9.34
CA SER A 92 -6.56 10.56 -9.95
C SER A 92 -8.07 10.49 -9.66
N GLN A 93 -8.57 9.28 -9.38
CA GLN A 93 -10.00 9.04 -9.12
C GLN A 93 -10.27 8.72 -7.65
N LEU A 94 -9.28 8.95 -6.78
CA LEU A 94 -9.35 8.47 -5.41
C LEU A 94 -10.60 8.98 -4.72
N ASP A 95 -10.95 10.26 -4.81
CA ASP A 95 -12.08 10.87 -4.08
C ASP A 95 -13.41 10.12 -4.20
N THR A 96 -13.65 9.52 -5.37
CA THR A 96 -14.83 8.72 -5.70
C THR A 96 -14.56 7.21 -5.68
N TYR A 97 -13.33 6.79 -5.44
CA TYR A 97 -12.91 5.40 -5.48
C TYR A 97 -13.70 4.54 -4.48
N PRO A 98 -14.34 3.45 -4.94
CA PRO A 98 -15.04 2.52 -4.07
C PRO A 98 -14.04 1.64 -3.32
N THR A 99 -14.27 1.49 -2.01
CA THR A 99 -13.53 0.56 -1.15
C THR A 99 -14.43 -0.57 -0.64
N THR A 100 -15.74 -0.36 -0.67
CA THR A 100 -16.76 -1.35 -0.31
C THR A 100 -17.09 -2.23 -1.50
N GLY A 101 -16.83 -3.54 -1.38
CA GLY A 101 -17.03 -4.50 -2.49
C GLY A 101 -15.74 -5.19 -2.94
N GLY A 102 -14.59 -4.75 -2.43
CA GLY A 102 -13.30 -5.37 -2.70
C GLY A 102 -12.60 -4.83 -3.96
N GLU A 103 -13.04 -3.72 -4.53
CA GLU A 103 -12.45 -3.09 -5.73
C GLU A 103 -10.98 -2.68 -5.50
N TYR A 104 -10.63 -2.35 -4.25
CA TYR A 104 -9.24 -2.12 -3.86
C TYR A 104 -8.37 -3.38 -3.97
N LEU A 105 -8.94 -4.58 -3.79
CA LEU A 105 -8.24 -5.85 -3.99
C LEU A 105 -8.00 -6.12 -5.47
N GLU A 106 -8.99 -5.83 -6.32
CA GLU A 106 -8.82 -5.90 -7.78
C GLU A 106 -7.66 -4.99 -8.21
N ALA A 107 -7.58 -3.76 -7.66
CA ALA A 107 -6.45 -2.89 -7.93
C ALA A 107 -5.09 -3.46 -7.51
N ILE A 108 -5.02 -4.10 -6.35
CA ILE A 108 -3.80 -4.77 -5.90
C ILE A 108 -3.44 -5.93 -6.83
N PHE A 109 -4.40 -6.78 -7.21
CA PHE A 109 -4.16 -7.92 -8.08
C PHE A 109 -3.76 -7.49 -9.49
N THR A 110 -4.46 -6.53 -10.09
CA THR A 110 -4.10 -5.97 -11.40
C THR A 110 -2.70 -5.34 -11.35
N HIS A 111 -2.37 -4.60 -10.29
CA HIS A 111 -1.01 -4.10 -10.11
C HIS A 111 0.02 -5.23 -10.09
N ARG A 112 -0.21 -6.31 -9.33
CA ARG A 112 0.71 -7.45 -9.23
C ARG A 112 0.91 -8.17 -10.56
N GLU A 113 -0.12 -8.31 -11.37
CA GLU A 113 -0.03 -8.90 -12.72
C GLU A 113 0.87 -8.06 -13.64
N ILE A 114 0.66 -6.74 -13.64
CA ILE A 114 1.46 -5.80 -14.43
C ILE A 114 2.91 -5.76 -13.91
N PHE A 115 3.08 -5.74 -12.59
CA PHE A 115 4.38 -5.77 -11.92
C PHE A 115 5.18 -7.02 -12.31
N SER A 116 4.55 -8.20 -12.26
CA SER A 116 5.18 -9.48 -12.62
C SER A 116 5.64 -9.51 -14.08
N SER A 117 4.94 -8.78 -14.95
CA SER A 117 5.30 -8.68 -16.37
C SER A 117 6.50 -7.77 -16.62
N TYR A 118 6.64 -6.67 -15.86
CA TYR A 118 7.76 -5.74 -16.02
C TYR A 118 8.13 -4.98 -14.73
N PRO A 119 8.90 -5.60 -13.80
CA PRO A 119 9.22 -5.02 -12.49
C PRO A 119 10.01 -3.69 -12.56
N LYS A 120 10.82 -3.52 -13.61
CA LYS A 120 11.65 -2.31 -13.78
C LYS A 120 10.83 -1.02 -13.93
N ALA A 121 9.59 -1.09 -14.42
CA ALA A 121 8.71 0.09 -14.53
C ALA A 121 8.05 0.52 -13.21
N HIS A 122 8.32 -0.17 -12.09
CA HIS A 122 7.53 -0.04 -10.87
C HIS A 122 8.30 0.56 -9.69
N GLN A 123 9.45 1.21 -9.94
CA GLN A 123 10.36 1.72 -8.89
C GLN A 123 9.66 2.64 -7.86
N ASP A 124 8.69 3.43 -8.31
CA ASP A 124 7.96 4.37 -7.46
C ASP A 124 6.63 3.80 -6.91
N CYS A 125 6.29 2.53 -7.20
CA CYS A 125 5.00 1.96 -6.81
C CYS A 125 4.86 1.81 -5.30
N ALA A 126 5.94 1.51 -4.56
CA ALA A 126 5.90 1.46 -3.10
C ALA A 126 5.46 2.81 -2.50
N ARG A 127 5.96 3.92 -3.05
CA ARG A 127 5.53 5.27 -2.67
C ARG A 127 4.09 5.53 -3.09
N GLY A 128 3.73 5.22 -4.34
CA GLY A 128 2.38 5.39 -4.85
C GLY A 128 1.31 4.69 -4.01
N PHE A 129 1.56 3.44 -3.56
CA PHE A 129 0.64 2.74 -2.66
C PHE A 129 0.58 3.37 -1.26
N SER A 130 1.72 3.84 -0.74
CA SER A 130 1.76 4.56 0.54
C SER A 130 0.92 5.84 0.48
N ASP A 131 1.01 6.58 -0.62
CA ASP A 131 0.24 7.80 -0.85
C ASP A 131 -1.27 7.51 -0.98
N ILE A 132 -1.65 6.42 -1.66
CA ILE A 132 -3.05 5.95 -1.73
C ILE A 132 -3.57 5.64 -0.33
N ALA A 133 -2.82 4.86 0.46
CA ALA A 133 -3.22 4.51 1.82
C ALA A 133 -3.37 5.77 2.69
N TYR A 134 -2.44 6.72 2.61
CA TYR A 134 -2.52 7.98 3.35
C TYR A 134 -3.75 8.82 2.95
N MET A 135 -4.06 8.89 1.66
CA MET A 135 -5.24 9.63 1.16
C MET A 135 -6.55 8.99 1.60
N LEU A 136 -6.63 7.65 1.62
CA LEU A 136 -7.79 6.93 2.14
C LEU A 136 -7.94 7.09 3.65
N GLU A 137 -6.85 7.07 4.42
CA GLU A 137 -6.89 7.27 5.87
C GLU A 137 -7.39 8.68 6.26
N LYS A 138 -7.09 9.69 5.44
CA LYS A 138 -7.55 11.08 5.66
C LYS A 138 -8.94 11.38 5.11
N ARG A 139 -9.55 10.43 4.41
CA ARG A 139 -10.86 10.61 3.81
C ARG A 139 -11.91 10.81 4.89
N ALA A 140 -12.84 11.74 4.64
CA ALA A 140 -13.99 11.91 5.52
C ALA A 140 -14.81 10.62 5.58
N TRP A 141 -15.11 10.17 6.79
CA TRP A 141 -15.92 8.98 7.02
C TRP A 141 -17.28 9.09 6.33
N ARG A 142 -17.70 8.00 5.68
CA ARG A 142 -19.04 7.84 5.12
C ARG A 142 -19.50 6.40 5.37
N ALA A 143 -20.78 6.23 5.68
CA ALA A 143 -21.36 4.92 5.99
C ALA A 143 -21.26 3.90 4.83
N ASP A 144 -21.14 4.36 3.58
CA ASP A 144 -20.94 3.53 2.40
C ASP A 144 -19.46 3.15 2.15
N ARG A 145 -18.54 3.56 3.03
CA ARG A 145 -17.08 3.40 2.90
C ARG A 145 -16.43 2.80 4.17
N ASP A 146 -17.16 1.94 4.87
CA ASP A 146 -16.66 1.31 6.11
C ASP A 146 -15.39 0.47 5.88
N ALA A 147 -15.17 0.02 4.64
CA ALA A 147 -14.01 -0.75 4.22
C ALA A 147 -12.73 0.09 3.96
N ASP A 148 -12.74 1.43 4.14
CA ASP A 148 -11.55 2.26 3.95
C ASP A 148 -10.37 1.77 4.83
N VAL A 149 -10.64 1.27 6.05
CA VAL A 149 -9.61 0.72 6.94
C VAL A 149 -8.95 -0.54 6.36
N GLU A 150 -9.74 -1.45 5.79
CA GLU A 150 -9.24 -2.66 5.14
C GLU A 150 -8.46 -2.33 3.86
N ALA A 151 -8.93 -1.35 3.10
CA ALA A 151 -8.22 -0.84 1.93
C ALA A 151 -6.87 -0.21 2.30
N VAL A 152 -6.83 0.65 3.32
CA VAL A 152 -5.61 1.30 3.83
C VAL A 152 -4.57 0.26 4.25
N THR A 153 -4.99 -0.73 5.05
CA THR A 153 -4.09 -1.81 5.50
C THR A 153 -3.57 -2.64 4.33
N SER A 154 -4.43 -2.95 3.36
CA SER A 154 -4.05 -3.73 2.17
C SER A 154 -3.06 -2.97 1.28
N PHE A 155 -3.27 -1.67 1.05
CA PHE A 155 -2.34 -0.85 0.27
C PHE A 155 -1.01 -0.63 1.00
N ARG A 156 -1.00 -0.47 2.33
CA ARG A 156 0.25 -0.44 3.12
C ARG A 156 1.03 -1.74 3.01
N HIS A 157 0.33 -2.88 3.08
CA HIS A 157 0.95 -4.18 2.93
C HIS A 157 1.56 -4.34 1.53
N GLU A 158 0.85 -3.91 0.48
CA GLU A 158 1.36 -3.95 -0.89
C GLU A 158 2.59 -3.04 -1.08
N ALA A 159 2.57 -1.83 -0.50
CA ALA A 159 3.73 -0.94 -0.51
C ALA A 159 4.96 -1.61 0.12
N TRP A 160 4.80 -2.27 1.27
CA TRP A 160 5.87 -3.01 1.92
C TRP A 160 6.37 -4.18 1.07
N HIS A 161 5.46 -4.97 0.49
CA HIS A 161 5.81 -6.09 -0.38
C HIS A 161 6.66 -5.64 -1.58
N ILE A 162 6.29 -4.54 -2.23
CA ILE A 162 7.06 -3.97 -3.34
C ILE A 162 8.43 -3.49 -2.86
N ALA A 163 8.48 -2.75 -1.76
CA ALA A 163 9.75 -2.26 -1.20
C ALA A 163 10.70 -3.40 -0.78
N ALA A 164 10.17 -4.54 -0.36
CA ALA A 164 10.95 -5.73 0.01
C ALA A 164 11.43 -6.54 -1.20
N THR A 165 10.84 -6.36 -2.37
CA THR A 165 11.18 -7.10 -3.60
C THR A 165 12.08 -6.32 -4.56
N MET A 166 12.32 -5.03 -4.28
CA MET A 166 13.27 -4.17 -5.01
C MET A 166 14.65 -4.19 -4.36
#